data_AF-U6GDZ0-F1
#
_entry.id   AF-U6GDZ0-F1
#
_cell.length_a   1.000
_cell.length_b   1.000
_cell.length_c   1.000
_cell.angle_alpha   90.00
_cell.angle_beta   90.00
_cell.angle_gamma   90.00
#
_symmetry.space_group_name_H-M   'P 1'
#
loop_
_entity.id
_entity.type
_entity.pdbx_description
1 polymer ?
#
loop_
_entity_poly.entity_id
_entity_poly.type
_entity_poly.pdbx_seq_one_letter_code
_entity_poly.pdbx_strand_id
1 'polypeptide(L)'
;CLRTEEDLRYFCAPPKYRQLKDFHEYFNGSKKAPVLTLGTLSGLPTTATPQEVRIMSIEEPVDIMLSHDWPEGIYEYGDKEMLLRCKPHFRSDVQNRCLGSPPSMALLKSMKPSFWFCGHLHVFFPALVRHEDGRETRFIALDKVLPKRSCLQVVDIHPSAPAKYLKNPSSSTNININLTIE
;
A
#
# COMPACT_ATOMS: atom_id res chain seq x y z
N CYS A 1 -5.84 -14.46 -3.36
CA CYS A 1 -5.05 -15.14 -2.31
C CYS A 1 -5.62 -16.52 -2.09
N LEU A 2 -4.77 -17.52 -1.87
CA LEU A 2 -5.17 -18.90 -1.58
C LEU A 2 -5.52 -19.00 -0.09
N ARG A 3 -6.74 -19.37 0.23
CA ARG A 3 -7.29 -19.47 1.60
C ARG A 3 -7.56 -20.91 2.00
N THR A 4 -7.83 -21.78 1.03
CA THR A 4 -8.08 -23.21 1.23
C THR A 4 -7.40 -24.04 0.14
N GLU A 5 -7.33 -25.36 0.34
CA GLU A 5 -6.81 -26.25 -0.70
C GLU A 5 -7.72 -26.36 -1.93
N GLU A 6 -8.97 -25.95 -1.81
CA GLU A 6 -9.87 -25.87 -2.96
C GLU A 6 -9.45 -24.75 -3.92
N ASP A 7 -8.92 -23.64 -3.40
CA ASP A 7 -8.43 -22.53 -4.23
C ASP A 7 -7.30 -22.97 -5.17
N LEU A 8 -6.52 -24.00 -4.81
CA LEU A 8 -5.47 -24.56 -5.67
C LEU A 8 -6.02 -25.17 -6.97
N ARG A 9 -7.28 -25.60 -6.99
CA ARG A 9 -7.91 -26.16 -8.20
C ARG A 9 -8.05 -25.11 -9.30
N TYR A 10 -8.31 -23.86 -8.90
CA TYR A 10 -8.49 -22.73 -9.79
C TYR A 10 -7.21 -21.91 -10.00
N PHE A 11 -6.14 -22.24 -9.27
CA PHE A 11 -4.86 -21.55 -9.38
C PHE A 11 -4.18 -21.90 -10.72
N CYS A 12 -4.07 -20.89 -11.59
CA CYS A 12 -3.46 -21.02 -12.92
C CYS A 12 -1.93 -21.08 -12.83
N ALA A 13 -1.41 -22.19 -12.31
CA ALA A 13 0.01 -22.52 -12.24
C ALA A 13 0.25 -24.01 -12.53
N PRO A 14 1.44 -24.41 -13.02
CA PRO A 14 1.84 -25.82 -13.12
C PRO A 14 1.69 -26.56 -11.79
N PRO A 15 1.30 -27.86 -11.78
CA PRO A 15 1.05 -28.62 -10.54
C PRO A 15 2.16 -28.54 -9.50
N LYS A 16 3.43 -28.55 -9.93
CA LYS A 16 4.61 -28.43 -9.04
C LYS A 16 4.64 -27.15 -8.19
N TYR A 17 3.93 -26.10 -8.60
CA TYR A 17 3.85 -24.82 -7.89
C TYR A 17 2.51 -24.60 -7.16
N ARG A 18 1.56 -25.55 -7.24
CA ARG A 18 0.27 -25.46 -6.54
C ARG A 18 0.43 -25.94 -5.10
N GLN A 19 0.88 -25.04 -4.24
CA GLN A 19 1.04 -25.31 -2.81
C GLN A 19 0.41 -24.15 -2.03
N LEU A 20 -0.38 -24.46 -1.00
CA LEU A 20 -1.07 -23.45 -0.20
C LEU A 20 -0.10 -22.60 0.64
N LYS A 21 1.07 -23.16 0.99
CA LYS A 21 2.02 -22.56 1.93
C LYS A 21 1.31 -22.14 3.23
N ASP A 22 1.71 -21.05 3.87
CA ASP A 22 1.29 -20.68 5.21
C ASP A 22 0.33 -19.47 5.28
N PHE A 23 0.01 -18.80 4.15
CA PHE A 23 -0.90 -17.64 4.16
C PHE A 23 -2.26 -17.96 4.79
N HIS A 24 -2.80 -19.16 4.53
CA HIS A 24 -4.08 -19.60 5.04
C HIS A 24 -4.15 -19.63 6.58
N GLU A 25 -3.01 -19.88 7.25
CA GLU A 25 -2.91 -19.90 8.72
C GLU A 25 -3.05 -18.50 9.32
N TYR A 26 -2.64 -17.45 8.61
CA TYR A 26 -2.89 -16.06 9.03
C TYR A 26 -4.34 -15.67 8.77
N PHE A 27 -4.91 -16.12 7.64
CA PHE A 27 -6.29 -15.81 7.27
C PHE A 27 -7.32 -16.42 8.25
N ASN A 28 -7.06 -17.65 8.74
CA ASN A 28 -7.93 -18.33 9.69
C ASN A 28 -7.63 -17.98 11.17
N GLY A 29 -6.60 -17.17 11.43
CA GLY A 29 -6.22 -16.74 12.78
C GLY A 29 -5.32 -17.70 13.56
N SER A 30 -4.88 -18.82 12.98
CA SER A 30 -3.96 -19.76 13.63
C SER A 30 -2.54 -19.20 13.80
N LYS A 31 -2.14 -18.27 12.93
CA LYS A 31 -0.89 -17.49 13.04
C LYS A 31 -1.20 -16.00 13.14
N LYS A 32 -0.44 -15.30 13.98
CA LYS A 32 -0.43 -13.82 14.05
C LYS A 32 0.70 -13.28 13.20
N ALA A 33 0.41 -12.29 12.35
CA ALA A 33 1.44 -11.60 11.59
C ALA A 33 2.40 -10.86 12.55
N PRO A 34 3.71 -10.89 12.30
CA PRO A 34 4.70 -10.25 13.18
C PRO A 34 4.62 -8.71 13.14
N VAL A 35 4.01 -8.16 12.10
CA VAL A 35 3.77 -6.72 11.89
C VAL A 35 2.28 -6.55 11.60
N LEU A 36 1.61 -5.63 12.30
CA LEU A 36 0.18 -5.43 12.12
C LEU A 36 -0.07 -4.87 10.72
N THR A 37 -0.64 -5.72 9.87
CA THR A 37 -0.93 -5.43 8.47
C THR A 37 -2.43 -5.45 8.27
N LEU A 38 -3.00 -4.31 7.89
CA LEU A 38 -4.43 -4.19 7.60
C LEU A 38 -4.63 -3.97 6.11
N GLY A 39 -5.70 -4.54 5.57
CA GLY A 39 -6.03 -4.48 4.15
C GLY A 39 -7.47 -4.05 3.93
N THR A 40 -7.70 -3.06 3.09
CA THR A 40 -9.04 -2.75 2.57
C THR A 40 -9.17 -3.27 1.14
N LEU A 41 -10.26 -3.99 0.88
CA LEU A 41 -10.70 -4.32 -0.46
C LEU A 41 -11.81 -3.33 -0.81
N SER A 42 -11.49 -2.21 -1.47
CA SER A 42 -12.51 -1.26 -1.91
C SER A 42 -12.69 -1.28 -3.42
N GLY A 43 -13.95 -1.18 -3.83
CA GLY A 43 -14.37 -0.62 -5.11
C GLY A 43 -15.35 0.51 -4.81
N LEU A 44 -15.06 1.71 -5.34
CA LEU A 44 -15.90 2.93 -5.43
C LEU A 44 -17.04 3.12 -4.39
N PRO A 45 -16.82 3.16 -3.06
CA PRO A 45 -17.81 3.71 -2.16
C PRO A 45 -17.41 5.15 -1.80
N THR A 46 -18.31 6.10 -2.02
CA THR A 46 -18.12 7.52 -1.61
C THR A 46 -18.13 7.69 -0.09
N THR A 47 -18.52 6.65 0.66
CA THR A 47 -18.64 6.61 2.12
C THR A 47 -17.82 5.49 2.73
N ALA A 48 -17.43 5.63 4.01
CA ALA A 48 -16.68 4.61 4.72
C ALA A 48 -17.47 3.29 4.79
N THR A 49 -16.85 2.20 4.37
CA THR A 49 -17.43 0.86 4.44
C THR A 49 -17.44 0.34 5.88
N PRO A 50 -18.29 -0.65 6.20
CA PRO A 50 -18.27 -1.31 7.52
C PRO A 50 -16.89 -1.88 7.89
N GLN A 51 -16.06 -2.24 6.91
CA GLN A 51 -14.69 -2.70 7.15
C GLN A 51 -13.79 -1.56 7.61
N GLU A 52 -13.87 -0.40 6.96
CA GLU A 52 -13.08 0.78 7.32
C GLU A 52 -13.46 1.30 8.71
N VAL A 53 -14.76 1.30 9.04
CA VAL A 53 -15.22 1.66 10.40
C VAL A 53 -14.64 0.72 11.46
N ARG A 54 -14.59 -0.60 11.19
CA ARG A 54 -13.96 -1.57 12.10
C ARG A 54 -12.47 -1.32 12.25
N ILE A 55 -11.78 -0.97 11.17
CA ILE A 55 -10.35 -0.64 11.20
C ILE A 55 -10.09 0.61 12.04
N MET A 56 -10.94 1.64 11.92
CA MET A 56 -10.83 2.86 12.73
C MET A 56 -11.00 2.62 14.24
N SER A 57 -11.61 1.50 14.64
CA SER A 57 -11.77 1.13 16.06
C SER A 57 -10.57 0.36 16.63
N ILE A 58 -9.52 0.12 15.84
CA ILE A 58 -8.31 -0.56 16.32
C ILE A 58 -7.46 0.44 17.11
N GLU A 59 -7.21 0.14 18.38
CA GLU A 59 -6.39 0.98 19.26
C GLU A 59 -4.88 0.70 19.12
N GLU A 60 -4.52 -0.49 18.65
CA GLU A 60 -3.13 -0.88 18.42
C GLU A 60 -2.52 -0.06 17.26
N PRO A 61 -1.24 0.36 17.37
CA PRO A 61 -0.56 1.06 16.28
C PRO A 61 -0.44 0.14 15.06
N VAL A 62 -0.95 0.61 13.92
CA VAL A 62 -0.86 -0.10 12.65
C VAL A 62 0.45 0.25 11.97
N ASP A 63 1.18 -0.75 11.52
CA ASP A 63 2.48 -0.55 10.89
C ASP A 63 2.38 -0.50 9.37
N ILE A 64 1.59 -1.40 8.79
CA ILE A 64 1.44 -1.55 7.35
C ILE A 64 -0.04 -1.49 7.00
N MET A 65 -0.39 -0.60 6.08
CA MET A 65 -1.69 -0.55 5.46
C MET A 65 -1.60 -0.96 3.99
N LEU A 66 -2.53 -1.80 3.55
CA LEU A 66 -2.73 -2.19 2.17
C LEU A 66 -4.09 -1.68 1.71
N SER A 67 -4.15 -1.02 0.56
CA SER A 67 -5.42 -0.66 -0.08
C SER A 67 -5.37 -0.92 -1.57
N HIS A 68 -6.52 -1.13 -2.20
CA HIS A 68 -6.58 -1.15 -3.65
C HIS A 68 -6.47 0.28 -4.20
N ASP A 69 -7.39 1.14 -3.76
CA ASP A 69 -7.48 2.53 -4.20
C ASP A 69 -6.50 3.42 -3.43
N TRP A 70 -6.10 4.52 -4.07
CA TRP A 70 -5.23 5.52 -3.43
C TRP A 70 -6.03 6.35 -2.43
N PRO A 71 -5.43 6.84 -1.33
CA PRO A 71 -6.00 7.90 -0.52
C PRO A 71 -6.22 9.17 -1.37
N GLU A 72 -7.42 9.76 -1.30
CA GLU A 72 -7.73 11.00 -2.06
C GLU A 72 -6.75 12.12 -1.68
N GLY A 73 -6.08 12.70 -2.67
CA GLY A 73 -5.12 13.78 -2.44
C GLY A 73 -3.71 13.32 -2.08
N ILE A 74 -3.42 12.02 -2.07
CA ILE A 74 -2.06 11.52 -1.79
C ILE A 74 -1.00 12.04 -2.79
N TYR A 75 -1.45 12.41 -3.99
CA TYR A 75 -0.61 13.03 -5.02
C TYR A 75 -0.03 14.39 -4.62
N GLU A 76 -0.55 15.02 -3.57
CA GLU A 76 0.01 16.25 -2.97
C GLU A 76 1.29 15.99 -2.15
N TYR A 77 1.57 14.73 -1.80
CA TYR A 77 2.68 14.33 -0.92
C TYR A 77 3.85 13.70 -1.69
N GLY A 78 3.85 13.79 -3.01
CA GLY A 78 4.87 13.26 -3.91
C GLY A 78 5.04 14.12 -5.16
N ASP A 79 5.74 13.63 -6.17
CA ASP A 79 5.99 14.36 -7.42
C ASP A 79 4.74 14.35 -8.33
N LYS A 80 3.81 15.26 -8.04
CA LYS A 80 2.57 15.44 -8.80
C LYS A 80 2.83 15.75 -10.27
N GLU A 81 3.87 16.53 -10.58
CA GLU A 81 4.19 16.88 -11.97
C GLU A 81 4.69 15.66 -12.75
N MET A 82 5.50 14.80 -12.13
CA MET A 82 5.85 13.50 -12.71
C MET A 82 4.61 12.65 -12.96
N LEU A 83 3.68 12.59 -12.00
CA LEU A 83 2.42 11.85 -12.15
C LEU A 83 1.62 12.36 -13.35
N LEU A 84 1.42 13.68 -13.46
CA LEU A 84 0.65 14.30 -14.54
C LEU A 84 1.38 14.27 -15.88
N ARG A 85 2.71 14.19 -15.90
CA ARG A 85 3.49 13.95 -17.12
C ARG A 85 3.31 12.51 -17.61
N CYS A 86 3.33 11.54 -16.69
CA CYS A 86 3.11 10.13 -17.02
C CYS A 86 1.65 9.84 -17.38
N LYS A 87 0.69 10.53 -16.73
CA LYS A 87 -0.76 10.36 -16.92
C LYS A 87 -1.47 11.71 -16.99
N PRO A 88 -1.42 12.40 -18.15
CA PRO A 88 -2.04 13.72 -18.31
C PRO A 88 -3.54 13.75 -18.04
N HIS A 89 -4.25 12.64 -18.28
CA HIS A 89 -5.69 12.53 -18.05
C HIS A 89 -6.09 12.68 -16.57
N PHE A 90 -5.17 12.45 -15.62
CA PHE A 90 -5.44 12.67 -14.20
C PHE A 90 -5.52 14.16 -13.82
N ARG A 91 -5.20 15.10 -14.71
CA ARG A 91 -5.28 16.55 -14.39
C ARG A 91 -6.68 16.95 -13.91
N SER A 92 -7.72 16.50 -14.62
CA SER A 92 -9.12 16.79 -14.25
C SER A 92 -9.48 16.16 -12.90
N ASP A 93 -9.09 14.90 -12.68
CA ASP A 93 -9.42 14.19 -11.45
C ASP A 93 -8.69 14.77 -10.24
N VAL A 94 -7.44 15.22 -10.42
CA VAL A 94 -6.65 15.93 -9.40
C VAL A 94 -7.29 17.28 -9.05
N GLN A 95 -7.71 18.05 -10.06
CA GLN A 95 -8.35 19.36 -9.86
C GLN A 95 -9.71 19.24 -9.15
N ASN A 96 -10.51 18.24 -9.53
CA ASN A 96 -11.83 18.00 -8.95
C ASN A 96 -11.79 17.16 -7.66
N ARG A 97 -10.60 16.76 -7.20
CA ARG A 97 -10.39 15.86 -6.04
C ARG A 97 -11.13 14.52 -6.17
N CYS A 98 -11.21 13.97 -7.38
CA CYS A 98 -11.83 12.67 -7.65
C CYS A 98 -10.81 11.54 -7.80
N LEU A 99 -9.50 11.83 -7.67
CA LEU A 99 -8.45 10.82 -7.77
C LEU A 99 -8.18 10.19 -6.39
N GLY A 100 -8.75 9.01 -6.16
CA GLY A 100 -8.59 8.23 -4.94
C GLY A 100 -9.86 8.16 -4.08
N SER A 101 -9.69 7.71 -2.85
CA SER A 101 -10.77 7.41 -1.89
C SER A 101 -10.66 8.32 -0.66
N PRO A 102 -11.67 9.16 -0.36
CA PRO A 102 -11.71 9.95 0.86
C PRO A 102 -11.67 9.11 2.14
N PRO A 103 -12.39 7.98 2.27
CA PRO A 103 -12.25 7.07 3.41
C PRO A 103 -10.82 6.57 3.64
N SER A 104 -10.09 6.25 2.56
CA SER A 104 -8.68 5.84 2.67
C SER A 104 -7.78 6.97 3.19
N MET A 105 -8.05 8.22 2.81
CA MET A 105 -7.34 9.38 3.38
C MET A 105 -7.67 9.61 4.86
N ALA A 106 -8.92 9.41 5.26
CA ALA A 106 -9.30 9.47 6.68
C ALA A 106 -8.56 8.40 7.51
N LEU A 107 -8.47 7.18 6.99
CA LEU A 107 -7.69 6.09 7.60
C LEU A 107 -6.20 6.43 7.69
N LEU A 108 -5.62 6.99 6.62
CA LEU A 108 -4.20 7.39 6.59
C LEU A 108 -3.89 8.39 7.70
N LYS A 109 -4.74 9.41 7.88
CA LYS A 109 -4.57 10.44 8.91
C LYS A 109 -4.85 9.95 10.33
N SER A 110 -5.79 9.02 10.50
CA SER A 110 -6.16 8.48 11.81
C SER A 110 -5.14 7.45 12.31
N MET A 111 -4.82 6.45 11.48
CA MET A 111 -3.99 5.31 11.88
C MET A 111 -2.50 5.63 11.78
N LYS A 112 -2.12 6.52 10.85
CA LYS A 112 -0.73 6.99 10.63
C LYS A 112 0.28 5.84 10.53
N PRO A 113 0.06 4.87 9.62
CA PRO A 113 0.92 3.70 9.54
C PRO A 113 2.31 4.05 9.05
N SER A 114 3.31 3.22 9.36
CA SER A 114 4.68 3.43 8.84
C SER A 114 4.72 3.29 7.31
N PHE A 115 3.94 2.34 6.77
CA PHE A 115 3.85 2.08 5.34
C PHE A 115 2.40 2.01 4.87
N TRP A 116 2.16 2.54 3.67
CA TRP A 116 0.91 2.39 2.94
C TRP A 116 1.20 1.93 1.51
N PHE A 117 0.76 0.73 1.16
CA PHE A 117 0.93 0.18 -0.20
C PHE A 117 -0.40 0.11 -0.93
N CYS A 118 -0.38 0.45 -2.22
CA CYS A 118 -1.56 0.39 -3.06
C CYS A 118 -1.27 0.10 -4.53
N GLY A 119 -2.34 -0.11 -5.29
CA GLY A 119 -2.30 -0.38 -6.73
C GLY A 119 -3.30 0.47 -7.50
N HIS A 120 -4.16 -0.21 -8.27
CA HIS A 120 -5.27 0.34 -9.05
C HIS A 120 -4.91 1.29 -10.21
N LEU A 121 -4.22 2.40 -9.94
CA LEU A 121 -4.01 3.46 -10.92
C LEU A 121 -2.92 3.16 -11.95
N HIS A 122 -2.29 1.97 -11.90
CA HIS A 122 -1.27 1.51 -12.85
C HIS A 122 -0.18 2.56 -13.11
N VAL A 123 0.40 3.08 -12.03
CA VAL A 123 1.50 4.03 -12.05
C VAL A 123 2.29 3.85 -10.76
N PHE A 124 3.61 3.74 -10.89
CA PHE A 124 4.47 3.79 -9.73
C PHE A 124 4.48 5.21 -9.18
N PHE A 125 4.15 5.38 -7.90
CA PHE A 125 4.13 6.68 -7.25
C PHE A 125 4.52 6.58 -5.78
N PRO A 126 5.72 7.07 -5.42
CA PRO A 126 6.13 7.21 -4.04
C PRO A 126 5.66 8.56 -3.48
N ALA A 127 5.18 8.56 -2.24
CA ALA A 127 4.83 9.77 -1.51
C ALA A 127 5.24 9.65 -0.03
N LEU A 128 5.50 10.79 0.63
CA LEU A 128 5.83 10.85 2.05
C LEU A 128 4.85 11.77 2.78
N VAL A 129 4.02 11.18 3.65
CA VAL A 129 3.09 11.95 4.47
C VAL A 129 3.71 12.19 5.84
N ARG A 130 3.97 13.45 6.17
CA ARG A 130 4.38 13.86 7.52
C ARG A 130 3.15 14.21 8.33
N HIS A 131 3.00 13.54 9.47
CA HIS A 131 1.89 13.77 10.40
C HIS A 131 2.26 14.82 11.43
N GLU A 132 1.24 15.46 12.02
CA GLU A 132 1.42 16.54 13.02
C GLU A 132 2.17 16.11 14.28
N ASP A 133 2.15 14.82 14.62
CA ASP A 133 2.85 14.24 15.77
C ASP A 133 4.30 13.82 15.45
N GLY A 134 4.80 14.18 14.26
CA GLY A 134 6.15 13.85 13.80
C GLY A 134 6.30 12.45 13.24
N ARG A 135 5.24 11.63 13.21
CA ARG A 135 5.27 10.35 12.48
C ARG A 135 5.29 10.58 10.97
N GLU A 136 5.81 9.61 10.24
CA GLU A 136 5.82 9.63 8.78
C GLU A 136 5.19 8.34 8.24
N THR A 137 4.34 8.49 7.21
CA THR A 137 3.83 7.36 6.41
C THR A 137 4.49 7.38 5.05
N ARG A 138 5.14 6.26 4.69
CA ARG A 138 5.68 6.02 3.35
C ARG A 138 4.61 5.39 2.49
N PHE A 139 4.16 6.14 1.50
CA PHE A 139 3.17 5.67 0.54
C PHE A 139 3.86 5.18 -0.72
N ILE A 140 3.47 4.00 -1.19
CA ILE A 140 3.97 3.40 -2.43
C ILE A 140 2.78 2.85 -3.22
N ALA A 141 2.55 3.41 -4.39
CA ALA A 141 1.70 2.81 -5.40
C ALA A 141 2.53 2.02 -6.41
N LEU A 142 2.07 0.82 -6.79
CA LEU A 142 2.72 -0.03 -7.78
C LEU A 142 2.07 0.09 -9.17
N ASP A 143 2.88 -0.08 -10.21
CA ASP A 143 2.41 -0.13 -11.60
C ASP A 143 1.83 -1.52 -11.96
N LYS A 144 1.14 -1.61 -13.10
CA LYS A 144 0.63 -2.87 -13.64
C LYS A 144 1.79 -3.79 -14.02
N VAL A 145 1.56 -5.10 -13.84
CA VAL A 145 2.50 -6.18 -14.22
C VAL A 145 2.66 -6.25 -15.74
N LEU A 146 3.50 -5.37 -16.29
CA LEU A 146 3.87 -5.28 -17.69
C LEU A 146 5.40 -5.21 -17.81
N PRO A 147 5.99 -5.71 -18.92
CA PRO A 147 7.43 -5.63 -19.12
C PRO A 147 7.97 -4.20 -18.96
N LYS A 148 9.10 -4.06 -18.26
CA LYS A 148 9.80 -2.78 -18.02
C LYS A 148 9.02 -1.76 -17.19
N ARG A 149 7.99 -2.18 -16.44
CA ARG A 149 7.28 -1.34 -15.46
C ARG A 149 7.69 -1.68 -14.04
N SER A 150 7.63 -0.68 -13.16
CA SER A 150 7.90 -0.84 -11.72
C SER A 150 6.68 -1.46 -11.02
N CYS A 151 6.42 -2.73 -11.31
CA CYS A 151 5.26 -3.48 -10.81
C CYS A 151 5.57 -4.36 -9.59
N LEU A 152 6.84 -4.46 -9.19
CA LEU A 152 7.29 -5.24 -8.04
C LEU A 152 8.31 -4.43 -7.25
N GLN A 153 8.11 -4.38 -5.93
CA GLN A 153 9.05 -3.81 -4.99
C GLN A 153 9.20 -4.77 -3.81
N VAL A 154 10.44 -4.99 -3.38
CA VAL A 154 10.77 -5.75 -2.17
C VAL A 154 11.18 -4.74 -1.11
N VAL A 155 10.56 -4.83 0.07
CA VAL A 155 10.83 -3.95 1.21
C VAL A 155 11.11 -4.83 2.42
N ASP A 156 12.28 -4.65 3.04
CA ASP A 156 12.65 -5.34 4.26
C ASP A 156 12.12 -4.56 5.47
N ILE A 157 11.22 -5.19 6.24
CA ILE A 157 10.59 -4.58 7.42
C ILE A 157 10.88 -5.48 8.62
N HIS A 158 11.56 -4.94 9.63
CA HIS A 158 11.85 -5.70 10.83
C HIS A 158 10.68 -5.65 11.82
N PRO A 159 10.26 -6.79 12.38
CA PRO A 159 9.11 -6.88 13.28
C PRO A 159 9.15 -5.98 14.52
N SER A 160 10.32 -5.78 15.12
CA SER A 160 10.43 -5.00 16.37
C SER A 160 10.58 -3.50 16.15
N ALA A 161 10.77 -3.06 14.91
CA ALA A 161 10.98 -1.66 14.60
C ALA A 161 10.51 -1.30 13.19
N PRO A 162 9.25 -1.59 12.83
CA PRO A 162 8.71 -1.36 11.49
C PRO A 162 8.84 0.12 11.06
N ALA A 163 8.77 1.06 12.01
CA ALA A 163 8.98 2.49 11.79
C ALA A 163 10.46 2.93 11.65
N LYS A 164 11.45 2.13 12.10
CA LYS A 164 12.86 2.56 12.24
C LYS A 164 13.76 2.25 11.05
N TYR A 165 13.28 1.64 9.96
CA TYR A 165 14.08 1.39 8.75
C TYR A 165 14.12 2.65 7.87
N LEU A 166 14.63 3.70 8.50
CA LEU A 166 15.07 4.99 8.00
C LEU A 166 16.61 4.95 7.92
N LYS A 167 17.21 4.20 6.99
CA LYS A 167 18.60 4.48 6.59
C LYS A 167 18.72 4.35 5.08
N ASN A 168 19.24 5.40 4.46
CA ASN A 168 19.64 5.46 3.06
C ASN A 168 20.31 4.15 2.63
N PRO A 169 19.92 3.56 1.48
CA PRO A 169 20.58 2.39 0.96
C PRO A 169 21.99 2.80 0.51
N SER A 170 22.96 2.65 1.41
CA SER A 170 24.36 2.58 1.03
C SER A 170 24.64 1.13 0.65
N SER A 171 24.85 0.96 -0.66
CA SER A 171 25.58 -0.13 -1.29
C SER A 171 24.84 -1.46 -1.43
N SER A 172 24.53 -1.78 -2.69
CA SER A 172 24.34 -3.13 -3.23
C SER A 172 22.92 -3.70 -3.28
N THR A 173 21.89 -2.90 -3.50
CA THR A 173 20.68 -3.35 -4.24
C THR A 173 20.04 -2.12 -4.87
N ASN A 174 19.81 -2.12 -6.18
CA ASN A 174 19.28 -0.97 -6.93
C ASN A 174 17.92 -0.50 -6.37
N ILE A 175 17.97 0.47 -5.46
CA ILE A 175 16.83 1.28 -5.00
C ILE A 175 17.27 2.74 -5.13
N ASN A 176 17.15 3.28 -6.35
CA ASN A 176 17.20 4.74 -6.55
C ASN A 176 15.82 5.30 -6.19
N ILE A 177 15.58 5.49 -4.89
CA ILE A 177 14.58 6.43 -4.41
C ILE A 177 15.35 7.72 -4.12
N ASN A 178 15.53 8.55 -5.16
CA ASN A 178 15.97 9.93 -4.97
C ASN A 178 14.81 10.71 -4.35
N LEU A 179 14.65 10.62 -3.03
CA LEU A 179 13.96 11.64 -2.26
C LEU A 179 14.97 12.75 -2.03
N THR A 180 15.06 13.68 -2.99
CA THR A 180 15.74 14.94 -2.78
C THR A 180 14.93 15.73 -1.76
N ILE A 181 15.45 15.84 -0.55
CA ILE A 181 15.00 16.79 0.47
C ILE A 181 15.97 17.96 0.34
N GLU A 182 15.49 19.13 -0.07
CA GLU A 182 16.20 20.40 0.20
C GLU A 182 16.24 20.67 1.70
#